data_AF-H0I3D0-F1
#
_entry.id   AF-H0I3D0-F1
#
_cell.length_a   1.000
_cell.length_b   1.000
_cell.length_c   1.000
_cell.angle_alpha   90.00
_cell.angle_beta   90.00
_cell.angle_gamma   90.00
#
_symmetry.space_group_name_H-M   'P 1'
#
loop_
_entity.id
_entity.type
_entity.pdbx_description
1 polymer ?
#
loop_
_entity_poly.entity_id
_entity_poly.type
_entity_poly.pdbx_seq_one_letter_code
_entity_poly.pdbx_strand_id
1 'polypeptide(L)' 'MPDRHNEFLRQQNIKDFKDRLTTETDPAKRDLLIKLLAEEKAGKLSPQATITP' A
#
# COMPACT_ATOMS: atom_id res chain seq x y z
N MET A 1 -7.01 14.49 14.96
CA MET A 1 -6.70 14.85 13.56
C MET A 1 -6.52 13.56 12.76
N PRO A 2 -7.45 13.21 11.87
CA PRO A 2 -7.39 12.00 11.04
C PRO A 2 -6.09 11.89 10.22
N ASP A 3 -5.40 13.00 9.98
CA ASP A 3 -4.19 13.07 9.15
C ASP A 3 -2.99 12.27 9.70
N ARG A 4 -2.74 12.31 11.02
CA ARG A 4 -1.60 11.56 11.60
C ARG A 4 -1.81 10.05 11.59
N HIS A 5 -3.06 9.60 11.77
CA HIS A 5 -3.40 8.19 11.72
C HIS A 5 -3.30 7.66 10.28
N ASN A 6 -3.81 8.43 9.31
CA ASN A 6 -3.70 8.10 7.89
C ASN A 6 -2.24 8.10 7.42
N GLU A 7 -1.40 9.01 7.92
CA GLU A 7 0.04 9.01 7.64
C GLU A 7 0.72 7.76 8.21
N PHE A 8 0.41 7.38 9.45
CA PHE A 8 0.96 6.17 10.06
C PHE A 8 0.60 4.91 9.25
N LEU A 9 -0.68 4.76 8.88
CA LEU A 9 -1.14 3.65 8.05
C LEU A 9 -0.43 3.63 6.69
N ARG A 10 -0.26 4.78 6.04
CA ARG A 10 0.48 4.86 4.78
C ARG A 10 1.93 4.40 4.91
N GLN A 11 2.62 4.82 5.97
CA GLN A 11 4.00 4.38 6.21
C GLN A 11 4.08 2.87 6.45
N GLN A 12 3.13 2.30 7.19
CA GLN A 12 3.04 0.86 7.40
C GLN A 12 2.76 0.11 6.10
N ASN A 13 1.79 0.55 5.29
CA ASN A 13 1.47 -0.04 3.99
C ASN A 13 2.69 -0.03 3.05
N ILE A 14 3.42 1.09 2.98
CA ILE A 14 4.65 1.20 2.18
C ILE A 14 5.69 0.17 2.62
N LYS A 15 5.84 -0.06 3.93
CA LYS A 15 6.75 -1.07 4.46
C LYS A 15 6.30 -2.47 4.05
N ASP A 16 5.02 -2.80 4.24
CA ASP A 16 4.48 -4.12 3.94
C ASP A 16 4.57 -4.47 2.43
N PHE A 17 4.33 -3.48 1.56
CA PHE A 17 4.53 -3.66 0.11
C PHE A 17 5.99 -3.94 -0.24
N LYS A 18 6.94 -3.21 0.36
CA LYS A 18 8.38 -3.45 0.16
C LYS A 18 8.79 -4.83 0.65
N ASP A 19 8.34 -5.22 1.83
CA ASP A 19 8.68 -6.51 2.44
C ASP A 19 8.13 -7.65 1.57
N ARG A 20 6.87 -7.56 1.10
CA ARG A 20 6.29 -8.53 0.16
C ARG A 20 7.04 -8.60 -1.18
N LEU A 21 7.52 -7.48 -1.71
CA LEU A 21 8.31 -7.47 -2.94
C LEU A 21 9.66 -8.22 -2.82
N THR A 22 10.18 -8.41 -1.61
CA THR A 22 11.42 -9.17 -1.41
C THR A 22 11.23 -10.68 -1.56
N THR A 23 10.03 -11.17 -1.29
CA THR A 23 9.71 -12.61 -1.29
C THR A 23 8.80 -13.02 -2.46
N GLU A 24 8.14 -12.07 -3.12
CA GLU A 24 7.28 -12.35 -4.27
C GLU A 24 8.09 -12.76 -5.51
N THR A 25 7.82 -13.97 -5.99
CA THR A 25 8.47 -14.59 -7.14
C THR A 25 7.59 -14.61 -8.38
N ASP A 26 6.27 -14.41 -8.22
CA ASP A 26 5.34 -14.32 -9.33
C ASP A 26 5.48 -12.95 -10.02
N PRO A 27 5.81 -12.90 -11.33
CA PRO A 27 6.02 -11.65 -12.04
C PRO A 27 4.80 -10.74 -12.07
N ALA A 28 3.60 -11.30 -12.25
CA ALA A 28 2.36 -10.52 -12.36
C ALA A 28 1.95 -9.93 -11.00
N LYS A 29 2.12 -10.69 -9.91
CA LYS A 29 1.90 -10.18 -8.54
C LYS A 29 2.94 -9.14 -8.16
N ARG A 30 4.19 -9.36 -8.56
CA ARG A 30 5.28 -8.39 -8.32
C ARG A 30 5.00 -7.07 -9.03
N ASP A 31 4.56 -7.09 -10.28
CA ASP A 31 4.15 -5.89 -11.02
C ASP A 31 2.97 -5.17 -10.34
N LEU A 32 1.97 -5.93 -9.88
CA LEU A 32 0.86 -5.37 -9.12
C LEU A 32 1.33 -4.71 -7.81
N LEU A 33 2.20 -5.36 -7.04
CA LEU A 33 2.76 -4.83 -5.80
C LEU A 33 3.58 -3.55 -6.05
N ILE A 34 4.33 -3.49 -7.15
CA ILE A 34 5.07 -2.28 -7.57
C ILE A 34 4.08 -1.13 -7.86
N LYS A 35 3.01 -1.41 -8.59
CA LYS A 35 1.97 -0.42 -8.90
C LYS A 35 1.29 0.10 -7.63
N LEU A 36 0.88 -0.79 -6.72
CA LEU A 36 0.24 -0.42 -5.45
C LEU A 36 1.18 0.40 -4.57
N LEU A 37 2.47 0.03 -4.49
CA LEU A 37 3.48 0.80 -3.77
C LEU A 37 3.64 2.23 -4.33
N ALA A 38 3.61 2.38 -5.66
CA ALA A 38 3.67 3.69 -6.30
C ALA A 38 2.42 4.54 -6.02
N GLU A 39 1.23 3.93 -6.04
CA GLU A 39 -0.03 4.60 -5.73
C GLU A 39 -0.12 5.02 -4.24
N GLU A 40 0.36 4.18 -3.31
CA GLU A 40 0.44 4.49 -1.87
C GLU A 40 1.38 5.68 -1.62
N LYS A 41 2.57 5.67 -2.23
CA LYS A 41 3.55 6.77 -2.14
C LYS A 41 3.04 8.07 -2.74
N ALA A 42 2.23 7.99 -3.79
CA ALA A 42 1.59 9.14 -4.40
C ALA A 42 0.37 9.65 -3.61
N GLY A 43 0.00 8.98 -2.51
CA GLY A 43 -1.18 9.31 -1.71
C GLY A 43 -2.50 9.10 -2.46
N LYS A 44 -2.50 8.29 -3.52
CA LYS A 44 -3.67 7.98 -4.34
C LYS A 44 -4.54 6.89 -3.73
N LEU A 45 -3.93 6.03 -2.91
CA LEU A 45 -4.65 5.05 -2.11
C LEU A 45 -5.19 5.73 -0.86
N SER A 46 -6.53 5.77 -0.77
CA SER A 46 -7.20 6.24 0.43
C SER A 46 -7.26 5.07 1.42
N PRO A 47 -6.97 5.28 2.72
CA PRO A 47 -7.10 4.24 3.74
C PRO A 47 -8.55 3.76 3.95
N GLN A 48 -9.54 4.40 3.30
CA GLN A 48 -10.89 3.89 3.18
C GLN A 48 -10.99 2.85 2.08
N ALA A 49 -10.68 1.60 2.42
CA ALA A 49 -11.49 0.52 1.89
C ALA A 49 -12.89 0.71 2.49
N THR A 50 -13.81 1.30 1.74
CA THR A 50 -15.24 1.17 2.00
C THR A 50 -15.59 -0.31 1.92
N ILE A 51 -15.55 -0.97 3.08
CA ILE A 51 -16.31 -2.19 3.31
C ILE A 51 -17.74 -1.71 3.49
N THR A 52 -18.48 -1.58 2.38
CA THR A 52 -19.93 -1.47 2.45
C THR A 52 -20.45 -2.87 2.82
N PRO A 53 -21.28 -3.00 3.87
CA PRO A 53 -21.83 -4.28 4.33
C PRO A 53 -22.73 -4.96 3.29
#